data_AF-A0A7K2JS49-F1
#
_entry.id   AF-A0A7K2JS49-F1
#
_cell.length_a   1.000
_cell.length_b   1.000
_cell.length_c   1.000
_cell.angle_alpha   90.00
_cell.angle_beta   90.00
_cell.angle_gamma   90.00
#
_symmetry.space_group_name_H-M   'P 1'
#
loop_
_entity.id
_entity.type
_entity.pdbx_description
1 polymer ?
#
loop_
_entity_poly.entity_id
_entity_poly.type
_entity_poly.pdbx_seq_one_letter_code
_entity_poly.pdbx_strand_id
1 'polypeptide(L)'
;MKRRTIVATATAVSVLGLITGLFVWLSQPSYDDIVKDCATALDKRADGSNTVPNACEDVKEEDYDTLRMAEIIDDLGWVDDEGNVDKNKMLEDALNGTP
;
A
#
# COMPACT_ATOMS: atom_id res chain seq x y z
N MET A 1 -63.19 -23.93 -33.78
CA MET A 1 -62.71 -24.41 -32.47
C MET A 1 -61.33 -25.06 -32.62
N LYS A 2 -60.27 -24.44 -32.07
CA LYS A 2 -59.16 -25.09 -31.34
C LYS A 2 -58.30 -23.97 -30.73
N ARG A 3 -58.12 -24.03 -29.42
CA ARG A 3 -57.33 -23.10 -28.58
C ARG A 3 -55.88 -23.60 -28.47
N ARG A 4 -55.01 -22.68 -28.00
CA ARG A 4 -53.66 -22.85 -27.40
C ARG A 4 -52.52 -22.88 -28.43
N THR A 5 -51.38 -22.20 -28.27
CA THR A 5 -50.63 -21.89 -27.05
C THR A 5 -49.71 -20.67 -27.30
N ILE A 6 -49.67 -19.72 -26.37
CA ILE A 6 -48.66 -18.65 -26.31
C ILE A 6 -47.40 -19.25 -25.66
N VAL A 7 -46.23 -19.12 -26.29
CA VAL A 7 -44.94 -19.18 -25.58
C VAL A 7 -44.05 -18.08 -26.14
N ALA A 8 -43.85 -17.05 -25.32
CA ALA A 8 -42.91 -15.97 -25.53
C ALA A 8 -41.49 -16.53 -25.54
N THR A 9 -40.77 -16.37 -26.65
CA THR A 9 -39.35 -16.72 -26.76
C THR A 9 -38.50 -15.64 -26.08
N ALA A 10 -38.21 -15.92 -24.81
CA ALA A 10 -37.04 -15.58 -24.02
C ALA A 10 -36.17 -14.39 -24.51
N THR A 11 -36.32 -13.29 -23.78
CA THR A 11 -35.32 -12.24 -23.60
C THR A 11 -33.94 -12.81 -23.28
N ALA A 12 -32.97 -12.66 -24.18
CA ALA A 12 -31.56 -12.82 -23.85
C ALA A 12 -31.09 -11.57 -23.08
N VAL A 13 -31.17 -11.63 -21.75
CA VAL A 13 -30.69 -10.57 -20.87
C VAL A 13 -29.15 -10.59 -20.89
N SER A 14 -28.56 -9.52 -21.40
CA SER A 14 -27.14 -9.20 -21.31
C SER A 14 -26.73 -8.90 -19.85
N VAL A 15 -26.36 -9.92 -19.06
CA VAL A 15 -25.98 -9.77 -17.64
C VAL A 15 -24.46 -9.60 -17.43
N LEU A 16 -23.64 -9.61 -18.48
CA LEU A 16 -22.17 -9.68 -18.31
C LEU A 16 -21.47 -8.37 -17.89
N GLY A 17 -22.17 -7.22 -17.87
CA GLY A 17 -21.55 -5.93 -17.53
C GLY A 17 -21.55 -5.57 -16.03
N LEU A 18 -22.39 -6.21 -15.21
CA LEU A 18 -22.56 -5.83 -13.80
C LEU A 18 -21.62 -6.56 -12.83
N ILE A 19 -20.97 -7.62 -13.30
CA ILE A 19 -20.13 -8.46 -12.43
C ILE A 19 -18.76 -7.81 -12.19
N THR A 20 -18.18 -7.13 -13.18
CA THR A 20 -16.84 -6.53 -13.05
C THR A 20 -16.78 -5.36 -12.05
N GLY A 21 -17.84 -4.55 -11.96
CA GLY A 21 -17.91 -3.43 -11.02
C GLY A 21 -17.96 -3.87 -9.55
N LEU A 22 -18.60 -5.01 -9.26
CA LEU A 22 -18.66 -5.57 -7.91
C LEU A 22 -17.29 -6.11 -7.44
N PHE A 23 -16.51 -6.71 -8.35
CA PHE A 23 -15.19 -7.23 -8.00
C PHE A 23 -14.18 -6.12 -7.64
N VAL A 24 -14.19 -4.98 -8.34
CA VAL A 24 -13.29 -3.84 -8.02
C VAL A 24 -13.60 -3.26 -6.64
N TRP A 25 -14.88 -3.19 -6.25
CA TRP A 25 -15.26 -2.69 -4.92
C TRP A 25 -14.93 -3.67 -3.78
N LEU A 26 -14.99 -4.99 -4.06
CA LEU A 26 -14.62 -6.04 -3.10
C LEU A 26 -13.10 -6.24 -2.94
N SER A 27 -12.30 -5.71 -3.85
CA SER A 27 -10.84 -5.87 -3.86
C SER A 27 -10.08 -4.61 -3.47
N GLN A 28 -10.70 -3.67 -2.76
CA GLN A 28 -9.95 -2.55 -2.19
C GLN A 28 -8.94 -3.09 -1.16
N PRO A 29 -7.66 -2.70 -1.24
CA PRO A 29 -6.66 -3.07 -0.26
C PRO A 29 -7.09 -2.57 1.13
N SER A 30 -6.75 -3.33 2.16
CA SER A 30 -6.93 -2.84 3.53
C SER A 30 -5.96 -1.70 3.81
N TYR A 31 -6.23 -0.89 4.85
CA TYR A 31 -5.30 0.16 5.25
C TYR A 31 -3.91 -0.40 5.58
N ASP A 32 -3.86 -1.56 6.22
CA ASP A 32 -2.60 -2.24 6.56
C ASP A 32 -1.81 -2.66 5.31
N ASP A 33 -2.49 -3.08 4.24
CA ASP A 33 -1.86 -3.39 2.95
C ASP A 33 -1.27 -2.12 2.32
N ILE A 34 -2.00 -0.99 2.36
CA ILE A 34 -1.54 0.31 1.85
C ILE A 34 -0.28 0.77 2.60
N VAL A 35 -0.30 0.71 3.94
CA VAL A 35 0.86 1.07 4.79
C VAL A 35 2.07 0.19 4.47
N LYS A 36 1.85 -1.11 4.27
CA LYS A 36 2.93 -2.06 3.93
C LYS A 36 3.52 -1.80 2.53
N ASP A 37 2.68 -1.49 1.55
CA ASP A 37 3.12 -1.13 0.20
C ASP A 37 3.90 0.19 0.22
N CYS A 38 3.45 1.17 1.01
CA CYS A 38 4.19 2.41 1.23
C CYS A 38 5.57 2.16 1.86
N ALA A 39 5.65 1.36 2.92
CA ALA A 39 6.93 1.01 3.55
C ALA A 39 7.91 0.36 2.55
N THR A 40 7.40 -0.56 1.72
CA THR A 40 8.18 -1.21 0.65
C THR A 40 8.63 -0.23 -0.43
N ALA A 41 7.81 0.79 -0.73
CA ALA A 41 8.16 1.81 -1.71
C ALA A 41 9.20 2.81 -1.17
N LEU A 42 9.18 3.08 0.14
CA LEU A 42 10.21 3.88 0.80
C LEU A 42 11.57 3.16 0.79
N ASP A 43 11.62 1.88 1.18
CA ASP A 43 12.83 1.04 1.15
C ASP A 43 13.50 0.97 -0.24
N LYS A 44 12.71 1.02 -1.32
CA LYS A 44 13.21 0.94 -2.70
C LYS A 44 13.52 2.29 -3.33
N ARG A 45 13.29 3.40 -2.63
CA ARG A 45 13.49 4.73 -3.22
C ARG A 45 14.99 5.01 -3.32
N ALA A 46 15.35 5.95 -4.20
CA ALA A 46 16.73 6.39 -4.28
C ALA A 46 17.10 7.24 -3.06
N ASP A 47 18.29 7.00 -2.49
CA ASP A 47 18.84 7.74 -1.35
C ASP A 47 18.73 9.25 -1.59
N GLY A 48 18.19 9.97 -0.58
CA GLY A 48 18.02 11.42 -0.64
C GLY A 48 16.86 11.91 -1.51
N SER A 49 16.03 11.02 -2.06
CA SER A 49 14.79 11.43 -2.73
C SER A 49 13.78 11.97 -1.72
N ASN A 50 13.24 13.17 -2.00
CA ASN A 50 12.19 13.79 -1.19
C ASN A 50 10.78 13.61 -1.78
N THR A 51 10.64 12.84 -2.87
CA THR A 51 9.33 12.59 -3.48
C THR A 51 8.57 11.52 -2.70
N VAL A 52 7.33 11.83 -2.34
CA VAL A 52 6.39 10.86 -1.77
C VAL A 52 6.07 9.80 -2.84
N PRO A 53 6.28 8.49 -2.56
CA PRO A 53 5.89 7.44 -3.49
C PRO A 53 4.36 7.36 -3.66
N ASN A 54 3.88 7.03 -4.86
CA ASN A 54 2.44 6.89 -5.11
C ASN A 54 1.76 5.87 -4.17
N ALA A 55 2.48 4.83 -3.74
CA ALA A 55 1.99 3.83 -2.79
C ALA A 55 1.65 4.43 -1.40
N CYS A 56 2.15 5.63 -1.10
CA CYS A 56 1.93 6.33 0.16
C CYS A 56 0.83 7.40 0.09
N GLU A 57 0.19 7.62 -1.07
CA GLU A 57 -0.82 8.70 -1.24
C GLU A 57 -2.02 8.57 -0.30
N ASP A 58 -2.44 7.33 -0.03
CA ASP A 58 -3.58 7.00 0.82
C ASP A 58 -3.19 6.71 2.28
N VAL A 59 -1.91 6.88 2.65
CA VAL A 59 -1.42 6.74 4.03
C VAL A 59 -1.65 8.04 4.79
N LYS A 60 -2.09 7.96 6.05
CA LYS A 60 -2.23 9.14 6.91
C LYS A 60 -0.86 9.80 7.12
N GLU A 61 -0.84 11.12 7.17
CA GLU A 61 0.38 11.91 7.34
C GLU A 61 1.23 11.44 8.55
N GLU A 62 0.60 11.21 9.70
CA GLU A 62 1.29 10.72 10.92
C GLU A 62 1.94 9.33 10.72
N ASP A 63 1.27 8.44 10.00
CA ASP A 63 1.79 7.10 9.70
C ASP A 63 2.90 7.19 8.63
N TYR A 64 2.74 8.05 7.63
CA TYR A 64 3.77 8.32 6.62
C TYR A 64 5.04 8.89 7.24
N ASP A 65 4.92 9.87 8.13
CA ASP A 65 6.06 10.45 8.85
C ASP A 65 6.76 9.40 9.69
N THR A 66 6.00 8.53 10.36
CA THR A 66 6.55 7.42 11.14
C THR A 66 7.33 6.44 10.25
N LEU A 67 6.77 6.05 9.09
CA LEU A 67 7.43 5.17 8.13
C LEU A 67 8.71 5.80 7.55
N ARG A 68 8.64 7.09 7.20
CA ARG A 68 9.79 7.83 6.66
C ARG A 68 10.90 7.97 7.70
N MET A 69 10.57 8.23 8.97
CA MET A 69 11.58 8.27 10.02
C MET A 69 12.21 6.90 10.27
N ALA A 70 11.43 5.82 10.19
CA ALA A 70 11.96 4.47 10.32
C ALA A 70 12.97 4.14 9.20
N GLU A 71 12.66 4.50 7.95
CA GLU A 71 13.57 4.32 6.82
C GLU A 71 14.82 5.21 6.93
N ILE A 72 14.71 6.45 7.41
CA ILE A 72 15.91 7.28 7.69
C ILE A 72 16.81 6.61 8.75
N ILE A 73 16.23 6.07 9.82
CA ILE A 73 17.02 5.40 10.87
C ILE A 73 17.72 4.14 10.31
N ASP A 74 17.07 3.44 9.39
CA ASP A 74 17.64 2.28 8.69
C ASP A 74 18.76 2.69 7.71
N ASP A 75 18.57 3.75 6.92
CA ASP A 75 19.57 4.31 6.00
C ASP A 75 20.84 4.79 6.71
N LEU A 76 20.71 5.35 7.91
CA LEU A 76 21.84 5.70 8.78
C LEU A 76 22.55 4.44 9.33
N GLY A 77 21.97 3.26 9.10
CA GLY A 77 22.43 1.98 9.58
C GLY A 77 22.36 1.89 11.10
N TRP A 78 21.46 2.65 11.73
CA TRP A 78 21.20 2.59 13.17
C TRP A 78 20.26 1.46 13.55
N VAL A 79 19.87 0.61 12.59
CA VAL A 79 19.12 -0.61 12.81
C VAL A 79 20.06 -1.80 12.64
N ASP A 80 19.98 -2.77 13.54
CA ASP A 80 20.74 -4.02 13.47
C ASP A 80 20.07 -5.07 12.55
N ASP A 81 20.75 -6.18 12.31
CA ASP A 81 20.25 -7.28 11.45
C ASP A 81 18.95 -7.91 11.97
N GLU A 82 18.58 -7.66 13.22
CA GLU A 82 17.36 -8.16 13.86
C GLU A 82 16.21 -7.13 13.79
N GLY A 83 16.46 -5.95 13.22
CA GLY A 83 15.48 -4.87 13.09
C GLY A 83 15.36 -3.98 14.35
N ASN A 84 16.28 -4.10 15.31
CA ASN A 84 16.30 -3.26 16.51
C ASN A 84 17.23 -2.07 16.33
N VAL A 85 16.94 -0.97 17.03
CA VAL A 85 17.83 0.19 17.02
C VAL A 85 19.16 -0.12 17.74
N ASP A 86 20.26 -0.05 17.01
CA ASP A 86 21.63 -0.06 17.54
C ASP A 86 21.96 1.30 18.16
N LYS A 87 21.68 1.38 19.47
CA LYS A 87 21.96 2.57 20.28
C LYS A 87 23.44 2.92 20.35
N ASN A 88 24.34 1.95 20.23
CA ASN A 88 25.78 2.22 20.30
C ASN A 88 26.22 2.97 19.05
N LYS A 89 25.78 2.49 17.88
CA LYS A 89 26.07 3.14 16.60
C LYS A 89 25.44 4.53 16.50
N MET A 90 24.18 4.68 16.90
CA MET A 90 23.52 5.99 16.97
C MET A 90 24.27 6.97 17.88
N LEU A 91 24.78 6.53 19.03
CA LEU A 91 25.57 7.37 19.94
C LEU A 91 26.95 7.71 19.35
N GLU A 92 27.60 6.75 18.69
CA GLU A 92 28.89 6.96 18.04
C GLU A 92 28.80 8.04 16.96
N ASP A 93 27.81 7.95 16.06
CA ASP A 93 27.54 8.92 15.01
C ASP A 93 27.23 10.32 15.58
N ALA A 94 26.35 10.38 16.59
CA ALA A 94 26.01 11.63 17.27
C ALA A 94 27.23 12.31 17.95
N LEU A 95 28.15 11.52 18.52
CA LEU A 95 29.37 12.05 19.16
C LEU A 95 30.44 12.44 18.16
N ASN A 96 30.49 11.78 17.00
CA ASN A 96 31.45 12.05 15.92
C ASN A 96 31.00 13.22 15.02
N GLY A 97 29.77 13.71 15.18
CA GLY A 97 29.24 14.84 14.42
C GLY A 97 28.83 14.50 12.99
N THR A 98 28.74 13.22 12.67
CA THR A 98 28.13 12.68 11.46
C THR A 98 26.77 12.14 11.86
N PRO A 99 25.64 12.81 11.53
CA PRO A 99 24.34 12.15 11.61
C PRO A 99 24.29 11.00 10.61
#